data_AF-A0A847WA38-F1
#
_entry.id   AF-A0A847WA38-F1
#
_cell.length_a   1.000
_cell.length_b   1.000
_cell.length_c   1.000
_cell.angle_alpha   90.00
_cell.angle_beta   90.00
_cell.angle_gamma   90.00
#
_symmetry.space_group_name_H-M   'P 1'
#
loop_
_entity.id
_entity.type
_entity.pdbx_description
1 polymer ?
#
loop_
_entity_poly.entity_id
_entity_poly.type
_entity_poly.pdbx_seq_one_letter_code
_entity_poly.pdbx_strand_id
1 'polypeptide(L)'
;INHIIDNLLADRACKEMIIVMNSGEAIARDGNLSGGVAFGCIDRVLVNDCIPFIDNKYRTITDRHSRAMAGLSMGGGQTQGTVFNYPEYFASAGILSMYIDTKNENARKFFSDPEKFNETFDLFFVCAGEYEHCCGFNRELMNEYSKKGIKSVFYSTPGYHDWQVWRWCARELLTRLFR
;
A
#
# COMPACT_ATOMS: atom_id res chain seq x y z
N ILE A 1 -9.01 -8.79 -10.43
CA ILE A 1 -9.12 -7.37 -10.04
C ILE A 1 -9.85 -6.54 -11.11
N ASN A 2 -9.63 -6.82 -12.40
CA ASN A 2 -10.36 -6.24 -13.55
C ASN A 2 -11.88 -6.12 -13.33
N HIS A 3 -12.58 -7.19 -12.97
CA HIS A 3 -14.04 -7.13 -12.76
C HIS A 3 -14.45 -6.22 -11.58
N ILE A 4 -13.60 -6.08 -10.57
CA ILE A 4 -13.88 -5.17 -9.44
C ILE A 4 -13.80 -3.73 -9.94
N ILE A 5 -12.74 -3.37 -10.66
CA ILE A 5 -12.59 -2.00 -11.17
C ILE A 5 -13.63 -1.68 -12.25
N ASP A 6 -13.94 -2.61 -13.16
CA ASP A 6 -14.96 -2.39 -14.20
C ASP A 6 -16.33 -2.07 -13.57
N ASN A 7 -16.73 -2.83 -12.55
CA ASN A 7 -17.98 -2.58 -11.82
C ASN A 7 -17.95 -1.24 -11.07
N LEU A 8 -16.83 -0.91 -10.40
CA LEU A 8 -16.69 0.38 -9.72
C LEU A 8 -16.71 1.57 -10.68
N LEU A 9 -16.15 1.42 -11.88
CA LEU A 9 -16.20 2.44 -12.93
C LEU A 9 -17.63 2.61 -13.48
N ALA A 10 -18.32 1.51 -13.75
CA ALA A 10 -19.73 1.54 -14.16
C ALA A 10 -20.62 2.27 -13.13
N ASP A 11 -20.36 2.05 -11.84
CA ASP A 11 -21.05 2.70 -10.73
C ASP A 11 -20.56 4.12 -10.43
N ARG A 12 -19.53 4.62 -11.14
CA ARG A 12 -18.83 5.89 -10.85
C ARG A 12 -18.28 5.99 -9.43
N ALA A 13 -17.97 4.84 -8.83
CA ALA A 13 -17.52 4.68 -7.45
C ALA A 13 -15.99 4.82 -7.28
N CYS A 14 -15.21 4.76 -8.36
CA CYS A 14 -13.77 5.06 -8.35
C CYS A 14 -13.37 5.99 -9.51
N LYS A 15 -12.17 6.55 -9.44
CA LYS A 15 -11.55 7.26 -10.57
C LYS A 15 -11.05 6.27 -11.62
N GLU A 16 -11.00 6.69 -12.88
CA GLU A 16 -10.26 5.96 -13.91
C GLU A 16 -8.77 5.91 -13.55
N MET A 17 -8.16 4.73 -13.65
CA MET A 17 -6.76 4.54 -13.27
C MET A 17 -6.15 3.35 -14.02
N ILE A 18 -4.82 3.35 -14.12
CA ILE A 18 -4.05 2.20 -14.61
C ILE A 18 -3.64 1.35 -13.40
N ILE A 19 -3.99 0.07 -13.41
CA ILE A 19 -3.52 -0.90 -12.40
C ILE A 19 -2.36 -1.70 -13.00
N VAL A 20 -1.19 -1.59 -12.39
CA VAL A 20 0.00 -2.38 -12.74
C VAL A 20 0.17 -3.49 -11.71
N MET A 21 0.10 -4.75 -12.15
CA MET A 21 0.36 -5.91 -11.30
C MET A 21 1.72 -6.50 -11.69
N ASN A 22 2.70 -6.41 -10.79
CA ASN A 22 4.06 -6.91 -11.00
C ASN A 22 4.33 -8.16 -10.16
N SER A 23 5.39 -8.89 -10.50
CA SER A 23 5.93 -9.96 -9.63
C SER A 23 6.57 -9.32 -8.39
N GLY A 24 6.19 -9.79 -7.21
CA GLY A 24 6.83 -9.39 -5.94
C GLY A 24 8.18 -10.08 -5.69
N GLU A 25 8.56 -11.04 -6.53
CA GLU A 25 9.83 -11.77 -6.46
C GLU A 25 10.92 -10.98 -7.18
N ALA A 26 11.77 -10.29 -6.42
CA ALA A 26 12.91 -9.52 -6.95
C ALA A 26 14.15 -9.77 -6.10
N ILE A 27 15.07 -10.59 -6.59
CA ILE A 27 16.31 -10.95 -5.89
C ILE A 27 17.49 -10.24 -6.55
N ALA A 28 18.29 -9.53 -5.76
CA ALA A 28 19.49 -8.86 -6.25
C ALA A 28 20.53 -9.89 -6.75
N ARG A 29 21.20 -9.59 -7.87
CA ARG A 29 22.12 -10.52 -8.55
C ARG A 29 23.35 -10.87 -7.71
N ASP A 30 23.72 -10.01 -6.77
CA ASP A 30 24.81 -10.20 -5.82
C ASP A 30 24.40 -11.06 -4.60
N GLY A 31 23.17 -11.59 -4.58
CA GLY A 31 22.65 -12.35 -3.45
C GLY A 31 22.42 -11.49 -2.20
N ASN A 32 22.50 -10.15 -2.33
CA ASN A 32 22.32 -9.24 -1.21
C ASN A 32 20.83 -9.13 -0.89
N LEU A 33 20.45 -9.81 0.19
CA LEU A 33 19.10 -9.83 0.72
C LEU A 33 18.87 -8.68 1.71
N SER A 34 19.40 -7.48 1.44
CA SER A 34 19.22 -6.34 2.37
C SER A 34 17.73 -6.03 2.49
N GLY A 35 17.11 -6.44 3.61
CA GLY A 35 15.65 -6.40 3.81
C GLY A 35 15.02 -7.76 4.13
N GLY A 36 15.72 -8.87 3.89
CA GLY A 36 15.24 -10.24 4.06
C GLY A 36 14.77 -10.89 2.74
N VAL A 37 14.75 -12.22 2.69
CA VAL A 37 14.38 -13.03 1.49
C VAL A 37 13.02 -12.64 0.92
N ALA A 38 12.06 -12.26 1.78
CA ALA A 38 10.71 -11.88 1.37
C ALA A 38 10.59 -10.45 0.80
N PHE A 39 11.62 -9.62 0.95
CA PHE A 39 11.56 -8.19 0.61
C PHE A 39 12.50 -7.80 -0.54
N GLY A 40 13.59 -8.56 -0.74
CA GLY A 40 14.42 -8.49 -1.94
C GLY A 40 14.82 -7.06 -2.33
N CYS A 41 14.83 -6.78 -3.63
CA CYS A 41 15.08 -5.43 -4.18
C CYS A 41 13.88 -4.92 -5.00
N ILE A 42 12.65 -5.31 -4.63
CA ILE A 42 11.44 -4.95 -5.37
C ILE A 42 11.22 -3.44 -5.42
N ASP A 43 11.55 -2.74 -4.34
CA ASP A 43 11.50 -1.28 -4.24
C ASP A 43 12.33 -0.61 -5.34
N ARG A 44 13.56 -1.10 -5.57
CA ARG A 44 14.45 -0.61 -6.62
C ARG A 44 13.97 -0.98 -8.02
N VAL A 45 13.43 -2.20 -8.21
CA VAL A 45 12.83 -2.61 -9.49
C VAL A 45 11.63 -1.73 -9.82
N LEU A 46 10.81 -1.39 -8.82
CA LEU A 46 9.66 -0.52 -9.02
C LEU A 46 10.09 0.90 -9.42
N VAL A 47 11.00 1.50 -8.66
CA VAL A 47 11.42 2.89 -8.84
C VAL A 47 12.29 3.10 -10.09
N ASN A 48 13.24 2.20 -10.35
CA ASN A 48 14.20 2.39 -11.44
C ASN A 48 13.74 1.80 -12.78
N ASP A 49 12.92 0.75 -12.76
CA ASP A 49 12.55 0.02 -13.99
C ASP A 49 11.04 0.14 -14.29
N CYS A 50 10.19 -0.30 -13.37
CA CYS A 50 8.76 -0.45 -13.63
C CYS A 50 8.05 0.89 -13.84
N ILE A 51 8.23 1.85 -12.93
CA ILE A 51 7.56 3.16 -13.02
C ILE A 51 8.00 3.89 -14.30
N PRO A 52 9.31 4.05 -14.60
CA PRO A 52 9.75 4.69 -15.84
C PRO A 52 9.23 3.99 -17.10
N PHE A 53 9.21 2.65 -17.11
CA PHE A 53 8.68 1.90 -18.25
C PHE A 53 7.19 2.17 -18.49
N ILE A 54 6.38 2.15 -17.43
CA ILE A 54 4.94 2.38 -17.52
C ILE A 54 4.64 3.83 -17.92
N ASP A 55 5.32 4.80 -17.31
CA ASP A 55 5.13 6.23 -17.59
C ASP A 55 5.54 6.60 -19.02
N ASN A 56 6.52 5.90 -19.61
CA ASN A 56 6.90 6.09 -21.01
C ASN A 56 5.97 5.38 -22.01
N LYS A 57 5.36 4.25 -21.61
CA LYS A 57 4.57 3.40 -22.52
C LYS A 57 3.08 3.73 -22.51
N TYR A 58 2.55 4.24 -21.41
CA TYR A 58 1.13 4.55 -21.22
C TYR A 58 0.95 6.02 -20.85
N ARG A 59 -0.25 6.55 -21.07
CA ARG A 59 -0.59 7.94 -20.68
C ARG A 59 -0.88 7.99 -19.20
N THR A 60 0.16 8.11 -18.39
CA THR A 60 0.05 8.27 -16.92
C THR A 60 0.09 9.73 -16.52
N ILE A 61 -0.37 10.01 -15.29
CA ILE A 61 -0.07 11.26 -14.59
C ILE A 61 1.11 10.94 -13.67
N THR A 62 2.28 11.52 -13.95
CA THR A 62 3.53 11.11 -13.30
C THR A 62 3.69 11.65 -11.88
N ASP A 63 2.82 12.58 -11.46
CA ASP A 63 2.82 13.17 -10.13
C ASP A 63 2.52 12.13 -9.03
N ARG A 64 3.20 12.27 -7.88
CA ARG A 64 3.07 11.33 -6.75
C ARG A 64 1.67 11.26 -6.16
N HIS A 65 0.90 12.35 -6.21
CA HIS A 65 -0.50 12.40 -5.76
C HIS A 65 -1.43 11.60 -6.68
N SER A 66 -0.96 11.26 -7.89
CA SER A 66 -1.66 10.36 -8.82
C SER A 66 -1.11 8.93 -8.81
N ARG A 67 -0.24 8.57 -7.85
CA ARG A 67 0.38 7.25 -7.75
C ARG A 67 0.17 6.61 -6.39
N ALA A 68 -0.26 5.35 -6.42
CA ALA A 68 -0.50 4.53 -5.25
C ALA A 68 0.26 3.20 -5.33
N MET A 69 0.63 2.66 -4.18
CA MET A 69 1.13 1.27 -4.06
C MET A 69 0.28 0.51 -3.04
N ALA A 70 -0.09 -0.72 -3.37
CA ALA A 70 -0.80 -1.58 -2.44
C ALA A 70 -0.38 -3.03 -2.61
N GLY A 71 -0.44 -3.77 -1.51
CA GLY A 71 -0.08 -5.18 -1.51
C GLY A 71 -0.69 -5.93 -0.34
N LEU A 72 -0.88 -7.23 -0.54
CA LEU A 72 -1.43 -8.17 0.44
C LEU A 72 -0.33 -9.01 1.07
N SER A 73 -0.41 -9.29 2.37
CA SER A 73 0.51 -10.14 3.11
C SER A 73 1.98 -9.74 2.90
N MET A 74 2.81 -10.58 2.28
CA MET A 74 4.18 -10.25 1.86
C MET A 74 4.23 -8.93 1.08
N GLY A 75 3.33 -8.74 0.12
CA GLY A 75 3.22 -7.49 -0.65
C GLY A 75 2.82 -6.30 0.21
N GLY A 76 2.09 -6.50 1.31
CA GLY A 76 1.78 -5.45 2.28
C GLY A 76 3.02 -4.98 3.03
N GLY A 77 3.93 -5.89 3.37
CA GLY A 77 5.22 -5.53 3.95
C GLY A 77 6.14 -4.84 2.94
N GLN A 78 6.18 -5.34 1.69
CA GLN A 78 6.92 -4.71 0.59
C GLN A 78 6.40 -3.29 0.31
N THR A 79 5.08 -3.10 0.36
CA THR A 79 4.45 -1.78 0.20
C THR A 79 4.92 -0.82 1.28
N GLN A 80 4.84 -1.21 2.56
CA GLN A 80 5.30 -0.36 3.67
C GLN A 80 6.76 0.04 3.50
N GLY A 81 7.65 -0.92 3.25
CA GLY A 81 9.06 -0.65 3.03
C GLY A 81 9.30 0.32 1.88
N THR A 82 8.61 0.11 0.75
CA THR A 82 8.77 0.94 -0.45
C THR A 82 8.26 2.36 -0.23
N VAL A 83 7.04 2.54 0.27
CA VAL A 83 6.42 3.88 0.36
C VAL A 83 7.08 4.78 1.41
N PHE A 84 7.65 4.19 2.48
CA PHE A 84 8.42 4.95 3.47
C PHE A 84 9.85 5.25 3.02
N ASN A 85 10.43 4.43 2.14
CA ASN A 85 11.78 4.66 1.59
C ASN A 85 11.76 5.61 0.39
N TYR A 86 10.66 5.64 -0.38
CA TYR A 86 10.50 6.44 -1.60
C TYR A 86 9.20 7.28 -1.57
N PRO A 87 8.98 8.12 -0.54
CA PRO A 87 7.76 8.91 -0.40
C PRO A 87 7.55 9.94 -1.53
N GLU A 88 8.59 10.28 -2.27
CA GLU A 88 8.55 11.15 -3.45
C GLU A 88 7.84 10.51 -4.65
N TYR A 89 7.66 9.19 -4.67
CA TYR A 89 6.96 8.48 -5.76
C TYR A 89 5.48 8.20 -5.45
N PHE A 90 5.12 8.07 -4.18
CA PHE A 90 3.81 7.59 -3.75
C PHE A 90 3.19 8.52 -2.70
N ALA A 91 1.97 9.00 -2.95
CA ALA A 91 1.17 9.68 -1.94
C ALA A 91 0.06 8.78 -1.35
N SER A 92 -0.14 7.59 -1.90
CA SER A 92 -1.18 6.65 -1.44
C SER A 92 -0.63 5.25 -1.22
N ALA A 93 -0.96 4.63 -0.08
CA ALA A 93 -0.51 3.30 0.30
C ALA A 93 -1.67 2.41 0.78
N GLY A 94 -1.66 1.13 0.38
CA GLY A 94 -2.61 0.11 0.82
C GLY A 94 -1.93 -1.12 1.42
N ILE A 95 -2.06 -1.31 2.73
CA ILE A 95 -1.47 -2.41 3.49
C ILE A 95 -2.55 -3.43 3.81
N LEU A 96 -2.62 -4.53 3.06
CA LEU A 96 -3.70 -5.52 3.17
C LEU A 96 -3.19 -6.77 3.92
N SER A 97 -3.89 -7.17 4.98
CA SER A 97 -3.61 -8.38 5.76
C SER A 97 -2.13 -8.52 6.15
N MET A 98 -1.55 -7.45 6.68
CA MET A 98 -0.16 -7.42 7.12
C MET A 98 -0.01 -6.52 8.34
N TYR A 99 0.84 -6.91 9.28
CA TYR A 99 1.18 -6.07 10.43
C TYR A 99 1.82 -4.75 9.98
N ILE A 100 1.44 -3.66 10.62
CA ILE A 100 2.19 -2.41 10.49
C ILE A 100 3.57 -2.59 11.12
N ASP A 101 4.62 -2.33 10.35
CA ASP A 101 6.00 -2.48 10.80
C ASP A 101 6.44 -1.24 11.60
N THR A 102 6.21 -1.29 12.91
CA THR A 102 6.64 -0.26 13.85
C THR A 102 8.12 -0.33 14.21
N LYS A 103 8.87 -1.32 13.69
CA LYS A 103 10.31 -1.46 13.93
C LYS A 103 11.14 -0.83 12.82
N ASN A 104 10.59 -0.70 11.62
CA ASN A 104 11.23 0.02 10.51
C ASN A 104 11.52 1.48 10.89
N GLU A 105 12.75 1.92 10.66
CA GLU A 105 13.21 3.26 11.08
C GLU A 105 12.46 4.39 10.38
N ASN A 106 12.23 4.28 9.07
CA ASN A 106 11.52 5.30 8.29
C ASN A 106 10.04 5.33 8.67
N ALA A 107 9.40 4.15 8.84
CA ALA A 107 8.04 4.08 9.36
C ALA A 107 7.92 4.78 10.72
N ARG A 108 8.85 4.53 11.65
CA ARG A 108 8.88 5.20 12.96
C ARG A 108 8.99 6.72 12.86
N LYS A 109 9.85 7.24 11.98
CA LYS A 109 9.98 8.69 11.74
C LYS A 109 8.65 9.28 11.31
N PHE A 110 7.99 8.68 10.32
CA PHE A 110 6.67 9.12 9.87
C PHE A 110 5.60 9.02 10.96
N PHE A 111 5.50 7.90 11.68
CA PHE A 111 4.51 7.73 12.74
C PHE A 111 4.76 8.59 13.99
N SER A 112 5.96 9.15 14.15
CA SER A 112 6.29 10.10 15.22
C SER A 112 5.99 11.56 14.87
N ASP A 113 5.73 11.85 13.60
CA ASP A 113 5.49 13.21 13.08
C ASP A 113 4.17 13.25 12.28
N PRO A 114 3.04 13.51 12.95
CA PRO A 114 1.72 13.53 12.31
C PRO A 114 1.59 14.57 11.20
N GLU A 115 2.26 15.72 11.32
CA GLU A 115 2.24 16.75 10.28
C GLU A 115 2.94 16.24 9.03
N LYS A 116 4.17 15.74 9.18
CA LYS A 116 4.93 15.19 8.05
C LYS A 116 4.23 13.99 7.42
N PHE A 117 3.62 13.12 8.23
CA PHE A 117 2.83 12.00 7.75
C PHE A 117 1.68 12.49 6.85
N ASN A 118 0.88 13.43 7.35
CA ASN A 118 -0.31 13.92 6.67
C ASN A 118 0.00 14.77 5.44
N GLU A 119 1.16 15.43 5.38
CA GLU A 119 1.67 16.08 4.17
C GLU A 119 2.14 15.07 3.12
N THR A 120 2.64 13.93 3.57
CA THR A 120 3.19 12.89 2.70
C THR A 120 2.07 12.03 2.12
N PHE A 121 1.16 11.50 2.94
CA PHE A 121 0.17 10.54 2.47
C PHE A 121 -1.23 11.16 2.35
N ASP A 122 -1.72 11.25 1.11
CA ASP A 122 -3.13 11.56 0.82
C ASP A 122 -4.04 10.44 1.32
N LEU A 123 -3.57 9.19 1.21
CA LEU A 123 -4.25 8.01 1.73
C LEU A 123 -3.25 7.00 2.29
N PHE A 124 -3.37 6.66 3.58
CA PHE A 124 -2.74 5.49 4.16
C PHE A 124 -3.81 4.51 4.64
N PHE A 125 -4.03 3.46 3.86
CA PHE A 125 -5.09 2.48 4.06
C PHE A 125 -4.53 1.18 4.61
N VAL A 126 -5.10 0.70 5.71
CA VAL A 126 -4.75 -0.55 6.36
C VAL A 126 -6.00 -1.42 6.44
N CYS A 127 -5.91 -2.69 6.06
CA CYS A 127 -7.02 -3.60 6.27
C CYS A 127 -6.58 -5.00 6.69
N ALA A 128 -7.54 -5.75 7.22
CA ALA A 128 -7.37 -7.17 7.53
C ALA A 128 -8.73 -7.89 7.60
N GLY A 129 -8.70 -9.22 7.49
CA GLY A 129 -9.82 -10.07 7.88
C GLY A 129 -10.02 -10.02 9.40
N GLU A 130 -11.27 -10.01 9.87
CA GLU A 130 -11.59 -9.91 11.31
C GLU A 130 -11.03 -11.06 12.15
N TYR A 131 -10.77 -12.20 11.55
CA TYR A 131 -10.24 -13.39 12.23
C TYR A 131 -8.72 -13.54 12.08
N GLU A 132 -8.04 -12.61 11.42
CA GLU A 132 -6.59 -12.58 11.35
C GLU A 132 -5.97 -12.02 12.63
N HIS A 133 -4.84 -12.61 13.05
CA HIS A 133 -4.08 -12.13 14.21
C HIS A 133 -3.60 -10.67 14.06
N CYS A 134 -3.41 -10.18 12.82
CA CYS A 134 -2.97 -8.81 12.58
C CYS A 134 -4.08 -7.77 12.74
N CYS A 135 -5.37 -8.17 12.66
CA CYS A 135 -6.49 -7.24 12.62
C CYS A 135 -6.64 -6.46 13.93
N GLY A 136 -6.65 -7.16 15.07
CA GLY A 136 -6.74 -6.52 16.39
C GLY A 136 -5.58 -5.55 16.64
N PHE A 137 -4.36 -6.01 16.39
CA PHE A 137 -3.15 -5.21 16.51
C PHE A 137 -3.20 -3.95 15.63
N ASN A 138 -3.48 -4.09 14.34
CA ASN A 138 -3.52 -2.96 13.42
C ASN A 138 -4.65 -1.98 13.80
N ARG A 139 -5.82 -2.47 14.21
CA ARG A 139 -6.93 -1.63 14.64
C ARG A 139 -6.54 -0.76 15.84
N GLU A 140 -5.99 -1.37 16.87
CA GLU A 140 -5.56 -0.67 18.08
C GLU A 140 -4.47 0.36 17.76
N LEU A 141 -3.45 -0.05 17.01
CA LEU A 141 -2.34 0.80 16.63
C LEU A 141 -2.78 2.00 15.77
N MET A 142 -3.61 1.78 14.74
CA MET A 142 -4.10 2.88 13.90
C MET A 142 -5.03 3.82 14.68
N ASN A 143 -5.79 3.31 15.66
CA ASN A 143 -6.56 4.15 16.57
C ASN A 143 -5.66 5.02 17.47
N GLU A 144 -4.55 4.47 17.97
CA GLU A 144 -3.56 5.24 18.74
C GLU A 144 -2.90 6.34 17.90
N TYR A 145 -2.52 6.03 16.66
CA TYR A 145 -1.97 7.03 15.74
C TYR A 145 -3.00 8.09 15.35
N SER A 146 -4.26 7.71 15.17
CA SER A 146 -5.33 8.66 14.91
C SER A 146 -5.52 9.66 16.06
N LYS A 147 -5.45 9.20 17.33
CA LYS A 147 -5.46 10.09 18.51
C LYS A 147 -4.29 11.07 18.55
N LYS A 148 -3.18 10.75 17.89
CA LYS A 148 -2.00 11.63 17.73
C LYS A 148 -2.11 12.55 16.50
N GLY A 149 -3.19 12.47 15.72
CA GLY A 149 -3.43 13.32 14.55
C GLY A 149 -3.05 12.70 13.21
N ILE A 150 -2.63 11.43 13.16
CA ILE A 150 -2.31 10.76 11.90
C ILE A 150 -3.61 10.39 11.16
N LYS A 151 -3.72 10.85 9.91
CA LYS A 151 -4.86 10.55 9.03
C LYS A 151 -4.61 9.25 8.31
N SER A 152 -5.36 8.23 8.69
CA SER A 152 -5.31 6.91 8.07
C SER A 152 -6.69 6.27 8.06
N VAL A 153 -6.86 5.23 7.25
CA VAL A 153 -8.10 4.44 7.18
C VAL A 153 -7.79 3.03 7.63
N PHE A 154 -8.53 2.54 8.62
CA PHE A 154 -8.55 1.12 8.97
C PHE A 154 -9.87 0.50 8.53
N TYR A 155 -9.80 -0.58 7.75
CA TYR A 155 -10.95 -1.35 7.29
C TYR A 155 -10.84 -2.81 7.72
N SER A 156 -11.95 -3.42 8.14
CA SER A 156 -12.01 -4.87 8.36
C SER A 156 -13.25 -5.46 7.71
N THR A 157 -13.16 -6.75 7.40
CA THR A 157 -14.26 -7.55 6.87
C THR A 157 -14.21 -8.96 7.46
N PRO A 158 -15.35 -9.66 7.65
CA PRO A 158 -15.33 -11.03 8.14
C PRO A 158 -14.47 -11.94 7.24
N GLY A 159 -13.58 -12.72 7.86
CA GLY A 159 -12.71 -13.66 7.14
C GLY A 159 -11.31 -13.78 7.74
N TYR A 160 -10.53 -14.69 7.14
CA TYR A 160 -9.14 -14.96 7.51
C TYR A 160 -8.20 -14.42 6.42
N HIS A 161 -6.96 -14.90 6.42
CA HIS A 161 -5.91 -14.53 5.47
C HIS A 161 -6.15 -15.15 4.08
N ASP A 162 -7.15 -14.65 3.36
CA ASP A 162 -7.62 -15.24 2.11
C ASP A 162 -8.04 -14.23 1.02
N TRP A 163 -8.26 -14.77 -0.17
CA TRP A 163 -8.62 -13.98 -1.36
C TRP A 163 -9.96 -13.26 -1.27
N GLN A 164 -10.92 -13.74 -0.48
CA GLN A 164 -12.21 -13.07 -0.33
C GLN A 164 -12.03 -11.78 0.47
N VAL A 165 -11.27 -11.84 1.58
CA VAL A 165 -10.87 -10.65 2.34
C VAL A 165 -10.13 -9.65 1.46
N TRP A 166 -9.12 -10.10 0.70
CA TRP A 166 -8.35 -9.19 -0.16
C TRP A 166 -9.17 -8.55 -1.28
N ARG A 167 -10.19 -9.24 -1.81
CA ARG A 167 -11.12 -8.65 -2.79
C ARG A 167 -11.95 -7.54 -2.18
N TRP A 168 -12.46 -7.73 -0.96
CA TRP A 168 -13.20 -6.69 -0.24
C TRP A 168 -12.33 -5.49 0.11
N CYS A 169 -11.14 -5.75 0.65
CA CYS A 169 -10.16 -4.70 0.90
C CYS A 169 -9.78 -3.93 -0.36
N ALA A 170 -9.51 -4.62 -1.46
CA ALA A 170 -9.16 -3.98 -2.72
C ALA A 170 -10.30 -3.11 -3.24
N ARG A 171 -11.55 -3.60 -3.18
CA ARG A 171 -12.73 -2.79 -3.53
C ARG A 171 -12.80 -1.52 -2.68
N GLU A 172 -12.61 -1.63 -1.37
CA GLU A 172 -12.69 -0.49 -0.45
C GLU A 172 -11.53 0.51 -0.63
N LEU A 173 -10.34 0.03 -0.94
CA LEU A 173 -9.20 0.87 -1.27
C LEU A 173 -9.47 1.65 -2.57
N LEU A 174 -9.90 0.97 -3.63
CA LEU A 174 -10.07 1.54 -4.97
C LEU A 174 -11.09 2.69 -4.99
N THR A 175 -12.13 2.65 -4.15
CA THR A 175 -13.12 3.74 -4.06
C THR A 175 -12.56 5.01 -3.43
N ARG A 176 -11.39 4.96 -2.78
CA ARG A 176 -10.80 6.07 -2.02
C ARG A 176 -9.62 6.75 -2.73
N LEU A 177 -9.01 6.09 -3.71
CA LEU A 177 -7.83 6.59 -4.41
C LEU A 177 -8.14 7.83 -5.27
N PHE A 178 -7.20 8.79 -5.24
CA PHE A 178 -7.15 9.97 -6.11
C PHE A 178 -8.37 10.89 -6.00
N ARG A 179 -8.79 11.18 -4.75
CA ARG A 179 -9.94 12.02 -4.42
C ARG A 179 -9.55 13.25 -3.61
#